data_AF-A0A356VXS4-F1
#
_entry.id   AF-A0A356VXS4-F1
#
_cell.length_a   1.000
_cell.length_b   1.000
_cell.length_c   1.000
_cell.angle_alpha   90.00
_cell.angle_beta   90.00
_cell.angle_gamma   90.00
#
_symmetry.space_group_name_H-M   'P 1'
#
loop_
_entity.id
_entity.type
_entity.pdbx_description
1 polymer ?
#
loop_
_entity_poly.entity_id
_entity_poly.type
_entity_poly.pdbx_seq_one_letter_code
_entity_poly.pdbx_strand_id
1 'polypeptide(L)'
;EGMPRNASTHAAGVVITDRPVAEYVPLAKNGDSVVTQYTMTTLEELGLLKMDFLGLRNLSVIRNAQDMVAAKKPGFRIEDIPMDDRAVYEMLSAGATDGVFQFESAGMRSVIMQLRPEHIEDLIAVISLYRPGPM
;
A
#
# COMPACT_ATOMS: atom_id res chain seq x y z
N GLU A 1 14.67 -23.16 -19.90
CA GLU A 1 13.93 -22.51 -18.79
C GLU A 1 14.91 -21.76 -17.91
N GLY A 2 14.47 -20.70 -17.24
CA GLY A 2 15.30 -19.96 -16.27
C GLY A 2 16.21 -18.86 -16.84
N MET A 3 16.17 -18.56 -18.14
CA MET A 3 16.90 -17.41 -18.68
C MET A 3 16.10 -16.11 -18.48
N PRO A 4 16.74 -15.02 -18.01
CA PRO A 4 16.11 -13.70 -17.89
C PRO A 4 15.53 -13.26 -19.24
N ARG A 5 14.25 -12.88 -19.26
CA ARG A 5 13.56 -12.48 -20.49
C ARG A 5 13.62 -10.98 -20.75
N ASN A 6 13.56 -10.16 -19.70
CA ASN A 6 13.60 -8.71 -19.76
C ASN A 6 14.21 -8.13 -18.47
N ALA A 7 14.80 -6.95 -18.56
CA ALA A 7 15.11 -6.13 -17.39
C ALA A 7 13.86 -5.30 -17.05
N SER A 8 13.18 -5.61 -15.95
CA SER A 8 12.09 -4.81 -15.41
C SER A 8 12.58 -3.95 -14.25
N THR A 9 12.02 -2.75 -14.11
CA THR A 9 12.29 -1.87 -12.97
C THR A 9 11.39 -2.27 -11.80
N HIS A 10 11.97 -2.37 -10.59
CA HIS A 10 11.17 -2.56 -9.38
C HIS A 10 10.28 -1.33 -9.16
N ALA A 11 8.96 -1.54 -9.06
CA ALA A 11 7.97 -0.46 -9.09
C ALA A 11 8.10 0.58 -7.95
N ALA A 12 8.85 0.26 -6.88
CA ALA A 12 9.04 1.13 -5.73
C ALA A 12 10.50 1.32 -5.29
N GLY A 13 11.45 0.55 -5.84
CA GLY A 13 12.78 0.42 -5.24
C GLY A 13 13.72 1.55 -5.65
N VAL A 14 14.23 2.30 -4.69
CA VAL A 14 15.20 3.38 -4.89
C VAL A 14 16.44 3.11 -4.06
N VAL A 15 17.61 3.26 -4.68
CA VAL A 15 18.92 3.13 -4.02
C VAL A 15 19.48 4.53 -3.79
N ILE A 16 19.98 4.77 -2.58
CA ILE A 16 20.57 6.04 -2.16
C ILE A 16 22.01 5.79 -1.72
N THR A 17 22.94 6.55 -2.28
CA THR A 17 24.38 6.44 -1.99
C THR A 17 24.97 7.80 -1.66
N ASP A 18 26.07 7.81 -0.91
CA ASP A 18 26.82 9.01 -0.52
C ASP A 18 27.70 9.57 -1.66
N ARG A 19 28.17 8.69 -2.56
CA ARG A 19 28.89 9.00 -3.80
C ARG A 19 28.04 8.65 -5.02
N PRO A 20 28.40 9.11 -6.24
CA PRO A 20 27.70 8.73 -7.47
C PRO A 20 27.45 7.22 -7.56
N VAL A 21 26.20 6.81 -7.83
CA VAL A 21 25.79 5.39 -7.83
C VAL A 21 26.63 4.53 -8.77
N ALA A 22 27.10 5.12 -9.87
CA ALA A 22 27.96 4.45 -10.86
C ALA A 22 29.34 4.02 -10.32
N GLU A 23 29.80 4.56 -9.19
CA GLU A 23 31.02 4.11 -8.51
C GLU A 23 30.83 2.78 -7.77
N TYR A 24 29.57 2.44 -7.43
CA TYR A 24 29.23 1.24 -6.67
C TYR A 24 28.68 0.14 -7.55
N VAL A 25 27.80 0.49 -8.50
CA VAL A 25 27.05 -0.49 -9.30
C VAL A 25 26.89 -0.03 -10.75
N PRO A 26 26.87 -0.98 -11.71
CA PRO A 26 26.58 -0.66 -13.10
C PRO A 26 25.14 -0.16 -13.24
N LEU A 27 24.99 0.91 -14.03
CA LEU A 27 23.70 1.56 -14.32
C LEU A 27 23.26 1.30 -15.74
N ALA A 28 21.95 1.35 -15.97
CA ALA A 28 21.33 1.32 -17.29
C ALA A 28 20.22 2.38 -17.37
N LYS A 29 19.74 2.63 -18.60
CA LYS A 29 18.53 3.43 -18.83
C LYS A 29 17.37 2.50 -19.17
N ASN A 30 16.22 2.73 -18.52
CA ASN A 30 14.94 2.16 -18.90
C ASN A 30 13.97 3.30 -19.19
N GLY A 31 13.79 3.65 -20.47
CA GLY A 31 13.16 4.91 -20.87
C GLY A 31 13.95 6.11 -20.33
N ASP A 32 13.26 7.03 -19.66
CA ASP A 32 13.87 8.20 -19.02
C ASP A 32 14.45 7.92 -17.62
N SER A 33 14.19 6.73 -17.07
CA SER A 33 14.64 6.37 -15.72
C SER A 33 16.04 5.74 -15.74
N VAL A 34 16.87 6.12 -14.77
CA VAL A 34 18.16 5.46 -14.49
C VAL A 34 17.88 4.31 -13.52
N VAL A 35 18.38 3.11 -13.86
CA VAL A 35 18.17 1.89 -13.09
C VAL A 35 19.49 1.19 -12.81
N THR A 36 19.58 0.47 -11.69
CA THR A 36 20.71 -0.42 -11.41
C THR A 36 20.60 -1.68 -12.27
N GLN A 37 21.73 -2.21 -12.74
CA GLN A 37 21.73 -3.51 -13.43
C GLN A 37 21.74 -4.70 -12.46
N TYR A 38 22.11 -4.47 -11.20
CA TYR A 38 22.05 -5.48 -10.15
C TYR A 38 20.63 -5.65 -9.61
N THR A 39 20.35 -6.88 -9.16
CA THR A 39 19.10 -7.25 -8.51
C THR A 39 19.04 -6.69 -7.09
N MET A 40 17.83 -6.65 -6.53
CA MET A 40 17.59 -6.20 -5.16
C MET A 40 18.51 -6.88 -4.15
N THR A 41 18.62 -8.21 -4.18
CA THR A 41 19.43 -8.98 -3.23
C THR A 41 20.90 -8.60 -3.28
N THR A 42 21.46 -8.42 -4.49
CA THR A 42 22.87 -8.03 -4.65
C THR A 42 23.12 -6.61 -4.13
N LEU A 43 22.17 -5.68 -4.31
CA LEU A 43 22.30 -4.32 -3.78
C LEU A 43 22.30 -4.29 -2.25
N GLU A 44 21.46 -5.13 -1.62
CA GLU A 44 21.40 -5.27 -0.17
C GLU A 44 22.68 -5.90 0.39
N GLU A 45 23.22 -6.93 -0.27
CA GLU A 45 24.50 -7.57 0.09
C GLU A 45 25.70 -6.61 -0.01
N LEU A 46 25.65 -5.65 -0.94
CA LEU A 46 26.66 -4.58 -1.08
C LEU A 46 26.55 -3.51 0.03
N GLY A 47 25.54 -3.62 0.90
CA GLY A 47 25.32 -2.67 2.00
C GLY A 47 24.79 -1.31 1.54
N LEU A 48 24.20 -1.23 0.33
CA LEU A 48 23.64 0.01 -0.17
C LEU A 48 22.29 0.30 0.48
N LEU A 49 22.05 1.57 0.82
CA LEU A 49 20.77 1.99 1.39
C LEU A 49 19.68 1.88 0.31
N LYS A 50 18.67 1.08 0.61
CA LYS A 50 17.50 0.89 -0.23
C LYS A 50 16.25 1.39 0.49
N MET A 51 15.43 2.15 -0.23
CA MET A 51 14.13 2.64 0.22
C MET A 51 13.06 2.25 -0.79
N ASP A 52 11.86 1.91 -0.30
CA ASP A 52 10.69 1.69 -1.14
C ASP A 52 9.76 2.90 -1.12
N PHE A 53 9.55 3.49 -2.29
CA PHE A 53 8.58 4.55 -2.53
C PHE A 53 7.34 3.95 -3.20
N LEU A 54 6.39 3.48 -2.39
CA LEU A 54 5.18 2.84 -2.90
C LEU A 54 4.14 3.88 -3.31
N GLY A 55 3.73 3.85 -4.58
CA GLY A 55 2.57 4.59 -5.07
C GLY A 55 1.27 3.88 -4.70
N LEU A 56 0.63 4.27 -3.60
CA LEU A 56 -0.63 3.67 -3.16
C LEU A 56 -1.84 4.45 -3.69
N ARG A 57 -2.66 3.78 -4.52
CA ARG A 57 -3.86 4.40 -5.13
C ARG A 57 -4.90 4.85 -4.08
N ASN A 58 -5.04 4.10 -2.99
CA ASN A 58 -5.98 4.43 -1.91
C ASN A 58 -5.67 5.80 -1.27
N LEU A 59 -4.39 6.18 -1.12
CA LEU A 59 -3.98 7.48 -0.60
C LEU A 59 -4.42 8.62 -1.51
N SER A 60 -4.34 8.43 -2.84
CA SER A 60 -4.86 9.39 -3.81
C SER A 60 -6.39 9.53 -3.72
N VAL A 61 -7.11 8.42 -3.53
CA VAL A 61 -8.57 8.44 -3.34
C VAL A 61 -8.94 9.18 -2.05
N ILE A 62 -8.27 8.88 -0.95
CA ILE A 62 -8.49 9.54 0.35
C ILE A 62 -8.21 11.05 0.26
N ARG A 63 -7.09 11.44 -0.37
CA ARG A 63 -6.77 12.86 -0.59
C ARG A 63 -7.86 13.57 -1.38
N ASN A 64 -8.29 13.00 -2.50
CA ASN A 64 -9.36 13.59 -3.32
C ASN A 64 -10.67 13.70 -2.53
N ALA A 65 -11.02 12.67 -1.75
CA ALA A 65 -12.20 12.71 -0.89
C ALA A 65 -12.09 13.81 0.18
N GLN A 66 -10.93 13.97 0.83
CA GLN A 66 -10.67 15.05 1.77
C GLN A 66 -10.87 16.42 1.11
N ASP A 67 -10.28 16.65 -0.06
CA ASP A 67 -10.38 17.92 -0.79
C ASP A 67 -11.85 18.25 -1.14
N MET A 68 -12.63 17.23 -1.56
CA MET A 68 -14.05 17.37 -1.86
C MET A 68 -14.90 17.70 -0.62
N VAL A 69 -14.58 17.08 0.53
CA VAL A 69 -15.28 17.37 1.80
C VAL A 69 -14.89 18.74 2.32
N ALA A 70 -13.61 19.10 2.25
CA ALA A 70 -13.08 20.39 2.71
C ALA A 70 -13.70 21.57 1.95
N ALA A 71 -14.09 21.40 0.68
CA ALA A 71 -14.82 22.40 -0.10
C ALA A 71 -16.20 22.76 0.51
N LYS A 72 -16.83 21.85 1.27
CA LYS A 72 -18.11 22.06 1.95
C LYS A 72 -17.96 22.28 3.45
N LYS A 73 -16.93 21.69 4.06
CA LYS A 73 -16.58 21.79 5.48
C LYS A 73 -15.12 22.24 5.59
N PRO A 74 -14.85 23.57 5.52
CA PRO A 74 -13.50 24.10 5.63
C PRO A 74 -12.80 23.59 6.89
N GLY A 75 -11.53 23.19 6.76
CA GLY A 75 -10.73 22.65 7.86
C GLY A 75 -10.94 21.16 8.15
N PHE A 76 -11.71 20.43 7.33
CA PHE A 76 -11.77 18.96 7.43
C PHE A 76 -10.40 18.33 7.13
N ARG A 77 -9.95 17.46 8.04
CA ARG A 77 -8.70 16.70 7.92
C ARG A 77 -8.96 15.24 8.27
N ILE A 78 -8.38 14.33 7.49
CA ILE A 78 -8.51 12.89 7.76
C ILE A 78 -7.85 12.48 9.08
N GLU A 79 -6.80 13.19 9.50
CA GLU A 79 -6.06 12.87 10.73
C GLU A 79 -6.88 13.11 12.00
N ASP A 80 -7.95 13.91 11.89
CA ASP A 80 -8.81 14.28 13.02
C ASP A 80 -10.05 13.36 13.13
N ILE A 81 -10.17 12.34 12.27
CA ILE A 81 -11.32 11.42 12.28
C ILE A 81 -11.23 10.49 13.49
N PRO A 82 -12.29 10.39 14.32
CA PRO A 82 -12.32 9.46 15.44
C PRO A 82 -12.38 8.00 14.96
N MET A 83 -11.74 7.10 15.70
CA MET A 83 -11.67 5.68 15.34
C MET A 83 -12.89 4.87 15.83
N ASP A 84 -13.79 5.47 16.60
CA ASP A 84 -14.93 4.83 17.27
C ASP A 84 -16.28 5.23 16.64
N ASP A 85 -16.29 5.72 15.40
CA ASP A 85 -17.52 6.09 14.69
C ASP A 85 -18.41 4.86 14.42
N ARG A 86 -19.47 4.71 15.23
CA ARG A 86 -20.42 3.61 15.15
C ARG A 86 -21.05 3.44 13.76
N ALA A 87 -21.30 4.53 13.05
CA ALA A 87 -21.93 4.46 11.72
C ALA A 87 -21.01 3.77 10.69
N VAL A 88 -19.69 3.90 10.84
CA VAL A 88 -18.71 3.20 10.00
C VAL A 88 -18.76 1.70 10.27
N TYR A 89 -18.79 1.30 11.54
CA TYR A 89 -18.87 -0.12 11.92
C TYR A 89 -20.20 -0.77 11.52
N GLU A 90 -21.31 -0.05 11.59
CA GLU A 90 -22.61 -0.51 11.09
C GLU A 90 -22.59 -0.69 9.57
N MET A 91 -21.99 0.24 8.83
CA MET A 91 -21.81 0.15 7.37
C MET A 91 -20.99 -1.09 6.99
N LEU A 92 -19.87 -1.34 7.68
CA LEU A 92 -19.04 -2.53 7.49
C LEU A 92 -19.80 -3.82 7.82
N SER A 93 -20.55 -3.83 8.93
CA SER A 93 -21.37 -4.97 9.38
C SER A 93 -22.51 -5.29 8.41
N ALA A 94 -23.05 -4.29 7.72
CA ALA A 94 -24.01 -4.46 6.63
C ALA A 94 -23.37 -4.95 5.33
N GLY A 95 -22.03 -5.04 5.28
CA GLY A 95 -21.26 -5.45 4.12
C GLY A 95 -21.17 -4.38 3.05
N ALA A 96 -21.53 -3.12 3.32
CA ALA A 96 -21.44 -2.02 2.36
C ALA A 96 -19.97 -1.56 2.21
N THR A 97 -19.16 -2.44 1.62
CA THR A 97 -17.68 -2.38 1.57
C THR A 97 -17.14 -2.07 0.17
N ASP A 98 -18.02 -1.72 -0.77
CA ASP A 98 -17.61 -1.41 -2.14
C ASP A 98 -16.72 -0.15 -2.14
N GLY A 99 -15.48 -0.28 -2.63
CA GLY A 99 -14.47 0.77 -2.60
C GLY A 99 -13.80 1.00 -1.24
N VAL A 100 -14.05 0.14 -0.24
CA VAL A 100 -13.37 0.18 1.05
C VAL A 100 -12.11 -0.68 0.99
N PHE A 101 -10.94 -0.02 1.00
CA PHE A 101 -9.63 -0.67 0.88
C PHE A 101 -9.49 -1.90 1.81
N GLN A 102 -8.98 -3.01 1.25
CA GLN A 102 -8.83 -4.33 1.88
C GLN A 102 -10.13 -5.12 2.15
N PHE A 103 -11.32 -4.50 2.11
CA PHE A 103 -12.60 -5.17 2.41
C PHE A 103 -13.49 -5.45 1.20
N GLU A 104 -13.03 -5.14 -0.02
CA GLU A 104 -13.84 -5.23 -1.25
C GLU A 104 -14.14 -6.66 -1.74
N SER A 105 -13.28 -7.63 -1.38
CA SER A 105 -13.44 -9.00 -1.91
C SER A 105 -14.69 -9.68 -1.32
N ALA A 106 -15.39 -10.47 -2.13
CA ALA A 106 -16.64 -11.13 -1.71
C ALA A 106 -16.46 -11.99 -0.43
N GLY A 107 -15.35 -12.70 -0.30
CA GLY A 107 -15.08 -13.49 0.90
C GLY A 107 -14.75 -12.64 2.12
N MET A 108 -13.97 -11.56 1.97
CA MET A 108 -13.72 -10.61 3.06
C MET A 108 -15.00 -9.93 3.53
N ARG A 109 -15.86 -9.52 2.57
CA ARG A 109 -17.18 -8.96 2.86
C ARG A 109 -18.06 -9.94 3.65
N SER A 110 -18.04 -11.22 3.32
CA SER A 110 -18.77 -12.24 4.08
C SER A 110 -18.24 -12.37 5.51
N VAL A 111 -16.91 -12.36 5.69
CA VAL A 111 -16.27 -12.46 7.01
C VAL A 111 -16.61 -11.25 7.88
N ILE A 112 -16.50 -10.03 7.36
CA ILE A 112 -16.75 -8.83 8.15
C ILE A 112 -18.22 -8.70 8.56
N MET A 113 -19.15 -9.14 7.71
CA MET A 113 -20.59 -9.18 8.04
C MET A 113 -20.92 -10.18 9.15
N GLN A 114 -20.20 -11.29 9.22
CA GLN A 114 -20.38 -12.30 10.27
C GLN A 114 -19.73 -11.84 11.58
N LEU A 115 -18.55 -11.22 11.51
CA LEU A 115 -17.86 -10.73 12.69
C LEU A 115 -18.60 -9.57 13.36
N ARG A 116 -19.19 -8.66 12.57
CA ARG A 116 -19.81 -7.42 13.04
C ARG A 116 -18.85 -6.60 13.91
N PRO A 117 -17.81 -5.99 13.32
CA PRO A 117 -16.78 -5.28 14.07
C PRO A 117 -17.39 -4.13 14.87
N GLU A 118 -16.88 -3.89 16.07
CA GLU A 118 -17.27 -2.76 16.91
C GLU A 118 -16.10 -1.79 17.16
N HIS A 119 -14.87 -2.26 16.93
CA HIS A 119 -13.65 -1.49 17.15
C HIS A 119 -12.61 -1.72 16.04
N ILE A 120 -11.60 -0.86 15.97
CA ILE A 120 -10.57 -0.92 14.92
C ILE A 120 -9.73 -2.19 15.04
N GLU A 121 -9.56 -2.71 16.26
CA GLU A 121 -8.87 -3.97 16.56
C GLU A 121 -9.51 -5.16 15.85
N ASP A 122 -10.84 -5.16 15.68
CA ASP A 122 -11.56 -6.19 14.93
C ASP A 122 -11.17 -6.18 13.46
N LEU A 123 -11.03 -4.99 12.86
CA LEU A 123 -10.61 -4.83 11.46
C LEU A 123 -9.18 -5.32 11.27
N ILE A 124 -8.28 -4.98 12.20
CA ILE A 124 -6.89 -5.44 12.21
C ILE A 124 -6.84 -6.97 12.29
N ALA A 125 -7.64 -7.58 13.18
CA ALA A 125 -7.72 -9.03 13.33
C ALA A 125 -8.20 -9.71 12.04
N VAL A 126 -9.27 -9.19 11.43
CA VAL A 126 -9.80 -9.73 10.16
C VAL A 126 -8.77 -9.70 9.06
N ILE A 127 -8.12 -8.55 8.82
CA ILE A 127 -7.09 -8.41 7.78
C ILE A 127 -5.89 -9.33 8.05
N SER A 128 -5.56 -9.57 9.32
CA SER A 128 -4.44 -10.41 9.71
C SER A 128 -4.72 -11.90 9.52
N LEU A 129 -5.94 -12.34 9.84
CA LEU A 129 -6.36 -13.74 9.79
C LEU A 129 -6.83 -14.16 8.39
N TYR A 130 -7.39 -13.24 7.61
CA TYR A 130 -7.84 -13.48 6.24
C TYR A 130 -6.68 -13.38 5.24
N ARG A 131 -5.73 -14.32 5.33
CA ARG A 131 -4.61 -14.49 4.38
C ARG A 131 -4.58 -15.94 3.88
N PRO A 132 -4.00 -16.24 2.70
CA PRO A 132 -3.83 -17.62 2.26
C PRO A 132 -2.84 -18.33 3.20
N GLY A 133 -3.35 -19.24 4.05
CA GLY A 133 -2.55 -19.95 5.05
C GLY A 133 -3.37 -20.54 6.21
N PRO A 134 -4.14 -19.75 6.99
CA PRO A 134 -4.93 -20.21 8.13
C PRO A 134 -6.44 -20.37 7.85
N MET A 135 -6.90 -20.17 6.60
CA MET A 135 -8.24 -20.54 6.12
C MET A 135 -8.19 -21.59 5.03
#